data_AF-A0A6A3IHH6-F1
#
_entry.id   AF-A0A6A3IHH6-F1
#
_cell.length_a   1.000
_cell.length_b   1.000
_cell.length_c   1.000
_cell.angle_alpha   90.00
_cell.angle_beta   90.00
_cell.angle_gamma   90.00
#
_symmetry.space_group_name_H-M   'P 1'
#
loop_
_entity.id
_entity.type
_entity.pdbx_description
1 polymer ?
#
loop_
_entity_poly.entity_id
_entity_poly.type
_entity_poly.pdbx_seq_one_letter_code
_entity_poly.pdbx_strand_id
1 'polypeptide(L)'
;MAEGRRRNFTDEEDLALLRQALGDRPFLQPRGGILAKWDELAATLVADASFPRDNLSGKTASGRFDKLVKAHREQSAEAATLSGVSEEESEKTVLLDEIVALLDDYAARTAAAKETEQRKREREEVASLAARRLAMETLRE
;
A
#
# COMPACT_ATOMS: atom_id res chain seq x y z
N MET A 1 -3.44 -34.01 -17.54
CA MET A 1 -4.47 -34.41 -16.55
C MET A 1 -4.74 -33.21 -15.65
N ALA A 2 -5.94 -32.63 -15.77
CA ALA A 2 -6.52 -31.50 -15.03
C ALA A 2 -5.58 -30.34 -14.62
N GLU A 3 -5.54 -29.27 -15.42
CA GLU A 3 -5.15 -27.94 -14.95
C GLU A 3 -6.00 -27.59 -13.73
N GLY A 4 -5.35 -27.54 -12.57
CA GLY A 4 -6.00 -27.43 -11.27
C GLY A 4 -6.90 -26.21 -11.19
N ARG A 5 -8.16 -26.43 -10.83
CA ARG A 5 -9.10 -25.40 -10.38
C ARG A 5 -8.38 -24.51 -9.37
N ARG A 6 -8.32 -23.19 -9.62
CA ARG A 6 -7.69 -22.22 -8.69
C ARG A 6 -8.29 -22.40 -7.29
N ARG A 7 -7.47 -22.88 -6.35
CA ARG A 7 -7.85 -22.99 -4.93
C ARG A 7 -8.02 -21.58 -4.37
N ASN A 8 -9.14 -21.33 -3.69
CA ASN A 8 -9.37 -20.09 -2.95
C ASN A 8 -8.51 -20.07 -1.68
N PHE A 9 -8.17 -18.86 -1.24
CA PHE A 9 -7.48 -18.67 0.03
C PHE A 9 -8.42 -19.04 1.21
N THR A 10 -7.87 -19.74 2.19
CA THR A 10 -8.52 -19.97 3.49
C THR A 10 -8.25 -18.81 4.45
N ASP A 11 -8.99 -18.74 5.55
CA ASP A 11 -8.74 -17.71 6.57
C ASP A 11 -7.36 -17.85 7.24
N GLU A 12 -6.87 -19.07 7.41
CA GLU A 12 -5.51 -19.33 7.91
C GLU A 12 -4.45 -18.82 6.93
N GLU A 13 -4.63 -19.05 5.63
CA GLU A 13 -3.73 -18.54 4.58
C GLU A 13 -3.78 -17.00 4.52
N ASP A 14 -4.97 -16.40 4.70
CA ASP A 14 -5.11 -14.95 4.80
C ASP A 14 -4.40 -14.38 6.03
N LEU A 15 -4.54 -15.02 7.20
CA LEU A 15 -3.87 -14.59 8.43
C LEU A 15 -2.35 -14.68 8.28
N ALA A 16 -1.82 -15.79 7.76
CA ALA A 16 -0.39 -15.93 7.49
C ALA A 16 0.11 -14.84 6.52
N LEU A 17 -0.63 -14.59 5.44
CA LEU A 17 -0.33 -13.54 4.48
C LEU A 17 -0.29 -12.15 5.13
N LEU A 18 -1.30 -11.81 5.96
CA LEU A 18 -1.39 -10.51 6.61
C LEU A 18 -0.28 -10.31 7.64
N ARG A 19 0.00 -11.32 8.48
CA ARG A 19 1.11 -11.26 9.45
C ARG A 19 2.45 -11.04 8.76
N GLN A 20 2.75 -11.83 7.73
CA GLN A 20 4.00 -11.69 6.99
C GLN A 20 4.07 -10.35 6.25
N ALA A 21 2.96 -9.88 5.66
CA ALA A 21 2.91 -8.60 4.97
C ALA A 21 3.14 -7.43 5.93
N LEU A 22 2.60 -7.50 7.14
CA LEU A 22 2.81 -6.46 8.16
C LEU A 22 4.29 -6.40 8.60
N GLY A 23 4.96 -7.54 8.70
CA GLY A 23 6.40 -7.64 8.99
C GLY A 23 7.28 -7.10 7.86
N ASP A 24 7.09 -7.61 6.64
CA ASP A 24 7.97 -7.32 5.49
C ASP A 24 7.65 -5.99 4.78
N ARG A 25 6.41 -5.51 4.95
CA ARG A 25 5.86 -4.29 4.37
C ARG A 25 6.08 -4.15 2.85
N PRO A 26 5.79 -5.18 2.04
CA PRO A 26 5.95 -5.10 0.58
C PRO A 26 5.03 -4.04 -0.04
N PHE A 27 3.89 -3.73 0.59
CA PHE A 27 2.93 -2.72 0.14
C PHE A 27 3.40 -1.27 0.29
N LEU A 28 4.48 -1.00 1.04
CA LEU A 28 5.08 0.33 1.18
C LEU A 28 6.23 0.58 0.20
N GLN A 29 6.52 -0.37 -0.69
CA GLN A 29 7.67 -0.29 -1.56
C GLN A 29 7.47 0.74 -2.70
N PRO A 30 8.49 1.54 -3.03
CA PRO A 30 8.45 2.43 -4.19
C PRO A 30 8.20 1.68 -5.50
N ARG A 31 7.69 2.41 -6.51
CA ARG A 31 7.49 1.87 -7.87
C ARG A 31 8.80 1.28 -8.41
N GLY A 32 8.72 0.08 -8.97
CA GLY A 32 9.86 -0.64 -9.55
C GLY A 32 10.40 -1.79 -8.68
N GLY A 33 10.18 -1.77 -7.37
CA GLY A 33 10.63 -2.84 -6.45
C GLY A 33 9.51 -3.67 -5.82
N ILE A 34 8.26 -3.25 -5.99
CA ILE A 34 7.11 -3.82 -5.27
C ILE A 34 6.91 -5.32 -5.52
N LEU A 35 6.99 -5.78 -6.78
CA LEU A 35 6.73 -7.18 -7.11
C LEU A 35 7.82 -8.11 -6.58
N ALA A 36 9.09 -7.68 -6.60
CA ALA A 36 10.19 -8.45 -6.04
C ALA A 36 10.00 -8.69 -4.54
N LYS A 37 9.54 -7.66 -3.80
CA LYS A 37 9.24 -7.80 -2.36
C LYS A 37 8.04 -8.70 -2.09
N TRP A 38 7.05 -8.70 -2.96
CA TRP A 38 5.96 -9.66 -2.88
C TRP A 38 6.42 -11.09 -3.21
N ASP A 39 7.37 -11.27 -4.14
CA ASP A 39 7.95 -12.59 -4.43
C ASP A 39 8.81 -13.10 -3.26
N GLU A 40 9.59 -12.24 -2.60
CA GLU A 40 10.33 -12.57 -1.38
C GLU A 40 9.38 -12.99 -0.24
N LEU A 41 8.30 -12.24 -0.03
CA LEU A 41 7.27 -12.59 0.95
C LEU A 41 6.63 -13.95 0.61
N ALA A 42 6.26 -14.16 -0.66
CA ALA A 42 5.62 -15.39 -1.10
C ALA A 42 6.56 -16.61 -0.93
N ALA A 43 7.85 -16.45 -1.23
CA ALA A 43 8.85 -17.47 -0.99
C ALA A 43 9.01 -17.79 0.51
N THR A 44 8.94 -16.78 1.37
CA THR A 44 9.00 -16.95 2.83
C THR A 44 7.81 -17.76 3.34
N LEU A 45 6.60 -17.44 2.88
CA LEU A 45 5.40 -18.21 3.24
C LEU A 45 5.47 -19.66 2.74
N VAL A 46 5.89 -19.89 1.50
CA VAL A 46 5.98 -21.25 0.95
C VAL A 46 7.08 -22.08 1.63
N ALA A 47 8.13 -21.44 2.16
CA ALA A 47 9.18 -22.12 2.91
C ALA A 47 8.74 -22.53 4.33
N ASP A 48 7.67 -21.93 4.86
CA ASP A 48 7.10 -22.29 6.14
C ASP A 48 6.25 -23.57 6.01
N ALA A 49 6.63 -24.62 6.72
CA ALA A 49 5.92 -25.91 6.73
C ALA A 49 4.49 -25.80 7.30
N SER A 50 4.21 -24.75 8.07
CA SER A 50 2.86 -24.47 8.59
C SER A 50 1.98 -23.73 7.56
N PHE A 51 2.54 -23.23 6.46
CA PHE A 51 1.73 -22.58 5.43
C PHE A 51 1.05 -23.63 4.53
N PRO A 52 -0.29 -23.65 4.42
CA PRO A 52 -1.01 -24.73 3.74
C PRO A 52 -0.86 -24.81 2.21
N ARG A 53 0.03 -24.02 1.59
CA ARG A 53 0.13 -23.88 0.13
C ARG A 53 1.57 -24.08 -0.36
N ASP A 54 1.75 -25.11 -1.19
CA ASP A 54 3.06 -25.50 -1.74
C ASP A 54 3.64 -24.53 -2.79
N ASN A 55 2.81 -23.61 -3.29
CA ASN A 55 3.26 -22.56 -4.19
C ASN A 55 2.55 -21.26 -3.87
N LEU A 56 3.18 -20.13 -4.14
CA LEU A 56 2.58 -18.80 -4.08
C LEU A 56 3.47 -17.88 -4.91
N SER A 57 2.87 -17.07 -5.77
CA SER A 57 3.61 -16.02 -6.47
C SER A 57 3.36 -14.67 -5.80
N GLY A 58 4.32 -13.75 -5.88
CA GLY A 58 4.14 -12.41 -5.36
C GLY A 58 2.93 -11.70 -5.97
N LYS A 59 2.64 -11.92 -7.26
CA LYS A 59 1.44 -11.40 -7.92
C LYS A 59 0.14 -11.95 -7.31
N THR A 60 0.13 -13.22 -6.94
CA THR A 60 -1.04 -13.83 -6.28
C THR A 60 -1.19 -13.33 -4.85
N ALA A 61 -0.08 -13.23 -4.10
CA ALA A 61 -0.06 -12.69 -2.75
C ALA A 61 -0.53 -11.24 -2.71
N SER A 62 0.04 -10.37 -3.55
CA SER A 62 -0.35 -8.96 -3.65
C SER A 62 -1.82 -8.80 -4.05
N GLY A 63 -2.28 -9.56 -5.06
CA GLY A 63 -3.67 -9.51 -5.50
C GLY A 63 -4.67 -10.04 -4.46
N ARG A 64 -4.26 -10.95 -3.57
CA ARG A 64 -5.09 -11.37 -2.43
C ARG A 64 -5.10 -10.31 -1.34
N PHE A 65 -3.94 -9.77 -0.99
CA PHE A 65 -3.80 -8.68 -0.03
C PHE A 65 -4.67 -7.48 -0.41
N ASP A 66 -4.61 -7.02 -1.66
CA ASP A 66 -5.42 -5.88 -2.15
C ASP A 66 -6.92 -6.12 -1.96
N LYS A 67 -7.39 -7.36 -2.19
CA LYS A 67 -8.80 -7.73 -1.98
C LYS A 67 -9.19 -7.68 -0.51
N LEU A 68 -8.31 -8.14 0.39
CA LEU A 68 -8.57 -8.13 1.83
C LEU A 68 -8.64 -6.70 2.36
N VAL A 69 -7.66 -5.86 2.00
CA VAL A 69 -7.64 -4.45 2.38
C VAL A 69 -8.87 -3.71 1.84
N LYS A 70 -9.26 -3.97 0.59
CA LYS A 70 -10.45 -3.36 -0.01
C LYS A 70 -11.73 -3.75 0.74
N ALA A 71 -11.93 -5.05 0.97
CA ALA A 71 -13.11 -5.54 1.67
C ALA A 71 -13.19 -4.97 3.11
N HIS A 72 -12.06 -4.89 3.81
CA HIS A 72 -11.99 -4.31 5.15
C HIS A 72 -12.38 -2.82 5.18
N ARG A 73 -11.91 -2.02 4.22
CA ARG A 73 -12.28 -0.61 4.11
C ARG A 73 -13.77 -0.44 3.83
N GLU A 74 -14.36 -1.29 2.99
CA GLU A 74 -15.80 -1.28 2.69
C GLU A 74 -16.61 -1.62 3.95
N GLN A 75 -16.25 -2.70 4.65
CA GLN A 75 -16.90 -3.12 5.90
C GLN A 75 -16.79 -2.05 7.00
N SER A 76 -15.60 -1.46 7.17
CA SER A 76 -15.37 -0.40 8.17
C SER A 76 -16.20 0.85 7.86
N ALA A 77 -16.33 1.22 6.58
CA ALA A 77 -17.17 2.34 6.17
C ALA A 77 -18.65 2.07 6.44
N GLU A 78 -19.14 0.88 6.11
CA GLU A 78 -20.52 0.45 6.40
C GLU A 78 -20.80 0.42 7.90
N ALA A 79 -19.89 -0.14 8.70
CA ALA A 79 -20.00 -0.17 10.16
C ALA A 79 -20.06 1.23 10.77
N ALA A 80 -19.23 2.17 10.29
CA ALA A 80 -19.25 3.56 10.72
C ALA A 80 -20.61 4.24 10.46
N THR A 81 -21.33 3.85 9.41
CA THR A 81 -22.68 4.38 9.14
C THR A 81 -23.77 3.79 10.01
N LEU A 82 -23.57 2.59 10.58
CA LEU A 82 -24.60 1.82 11.28
C LEU A 82 -24.57 1.98 12.81
N SER A 83 -23.67 2.82 13.36
CA SER A 83 -23.57 3.25 14.77
C SER A 83 -24.22 2.29 15.78
N GLY A 84 -23.55 1.19 16.12
CA GLY A 84 -24.02 0.34 17.21
C GLY A 84 -23.51 -1.10 17.26
N VAL A 85 -22.74 -1.57 16.27
CA VAL A 85 -22.21 -2.94 16.28
C VAL A 85 -20.75 -2.92 16.73
N SER A 86 -20.53 -3.25 18.01
CA SER A 86 -19.23 -3.67 18.50
C SER A 86 -19.08 -5.16 18.14
N GLU A 87 -18.47 -5.46 17.01
CA GLU A 87 -18.03 -6.82 16.69
C GLU A 87 -16.77 -7.18 17.49
N GLU A 88 -16.59 -8.45 17.81
CA GLU A 88 -15.34 -8.95 18.39
C GLU A 88 -14.22 -8.71 17.38
N GLU A 89 -13.18 -7.97 17.79
CA GLU A 89 -11.99 -7.75 16.96
C GLU A 89 -11.25 -9.08 16.79
N SER A 90 -11.45 -9.71 15.62
CA SER A 90 -10.64 -10.83 15.20
C SER A 90 -9.20 -10.37 14.98
N GLU A 91 -8.23 -11.25 15.16
CA GLU A 91 -6.83 -10.95 14.80
C GLU A 91 -6.72 -10.45 13.35
N LYS A 92 -7.57 -10.98 12.45
CA LYS A 92 -7.63 -10.52 11.06
C LYS A 92 -8.01 -9.05 10.94
N THR A 93 -8.97 -8.57 11.74
CA THR A 93 -9.41 -7.17 11.71
C THR A 93 -8.31 -6.27 12.28
N VAL A 94 -7.70 -6.66 13.40
CA VAL A 94 -6.58 -5.91 14.02
C VAL A 94 -5.42 -5.74 13.04
N LEU A 95 -5.01 -6.83 12.36
CA LEU A 95 -3.95 -6.77 11.35
C LEU A 95 -4.33 -5.84 10.19
N LEU A 96 -5.57 -5.91 9.72
CA LEU A 96 -6.06 -5.08 8.62
C LEU A 96 -6.16 -3.61 9.00
N ASP A 97 -6.56 -3.28 10.23
CA ASP A 97 -6.58 -1.92 10.76
C ASP A 97 -5.18 -1.32 10.79
N GLU A 98 -4.19 -2.06 11.31
CA GLU A 98 -2.79 -1.60 11.33
C GLU A 98 -2.24 -1.42 9.91
N ILE A 99 -2.49 -2.36 9.01
CA ILE A 99 -2.07 -2.27 7.61
C ILE A 99 -2.70 -1.06 6.92
N VAL A 100 -3.99 -0.81 7.14
CA VAL A 100 -4.70 0.34 6.57
C VAL A 100 -4.13 1.65 7.10
N ALA A 101 -3.87 1.75 8.41
CA ALA A 101 -3.24 2.92 9.00
C ALA A 101 -1.86 3.20 8.38
N LEU A 102 -1.03 2.16 8.19
CA LEU A 102 0.29 2.30 7.54
C LEU A 102 0.17 2.77 6.08
N LEU A 103 -0.81 2.25 5.33
CA LEU A 103 -1.06 2.65 3.95
C LEU A 103 -1.49 4.13 3.87
N ASP A 104 -2.40 4.55 4.74
CA ASP A 104 -2.90 5.93 4.76
C ASP A 104 -1.82 6.92 5.20
N ASP A 105 -1.03 6.57 6.22
CA ASP A 105 0.14 7.35 6.64
C ASP A 105 1.16 7.52 5.52
N TYR A 106 1.47 6.43 4.81
CA TYR A 106 2.41 6.48 3.70
C TYR A 106 1.89 7.33 2.54
N ALA A 107 0.59 7.22 2.22
CA ALA A 107 -0.06 8.03 1.21
C ALA A 107 -0.02 9.52 1.58
N ALA A 108 -0.34 9.88 2.83
CA ALA A 108 -0.31 11.25 3.34
C ALA A 108 1.10 11.85 3.28
N ARG A 109 2.12 11.11 3.74
CA ARG A 109 3.54 11.54 3.67
C ARG A 109 4.00 11.74 2.23
N THR A 110 3.63 10.83 1.33
CA THR A 110 3.98 10.91 -0.09
C THR A 110 3.31 12.12 -0.77
N ALA A 111 2.05 12.40 -0.44
CA ALA A 111 1.33 13.57 -0.94
C ALA A 111 1.97 14.88 -0.45
N ALA A 112 2.25 14.97 0.86
CA ALA A 112 2.91 16.14 1.45
C ALA A 112 4.29 16.39 0.83
N ALA A 113 5.11 15.36 0.64
CA ALA A 113 6.41 15.49 -0.01
C ALA A 113 6.29 16.04 -1.43
N LYS A 114 5.34 15.52 -2.23
CA LYS A 114 5.08 16.04 -3.58
C LYS A 114 4.64 17.49 -3.58
N GLU A 115 3.76 17.87 -2.68
CA GLU A 115 3.28 19.26 -2.56
C GLU A 115 4.42 20.21 -2.19
N THR A 116 5.29 19.83 -1.24
CA THR A 116 6.44 20.65 -0.86
C THR A 116 7.41 20.88 -2.02
N GLU A 117 7.69 19.83 -2.80
CA GLU A 117 8.55 19.89 -3.97
C GLU A 117 7.92 20.76 -5.07
N GLN A 118 6.61 20.64 -5.31
CA GLN A 118 5.89 21.47 -6.27
C GLN A 118 5.94 22.96 -5.88
N ARG A 119 5.64 23.29 -4.61
CA ARG A 119 5.70 24.68 -4.12
C ARG A 119 7.10 25.26 -4.23
N LYS A 120 8.14 24.44 -4.04
CA LYS A 120 9.53 24.88 -4.23
C LYS A 120 9.80 25.24 -5.69
N ARG A 121 9.41 24.38 -6.63
CA ARG A 121 9.56 24.63 -8.08
C ARG A 121 8.82 25.88 -8.53
N GLU A 122 7.57 26.05 -8.09
CA GLU A 122 6.78 27.25 -8.41
C GLU A 122 7.46 28.53 -7.91
N ARG A 123 8.04 28.51 -6.70
CA ARG A 123 8.81 29.65 -6.18
C ARG A 123 10.07 29.94 -6.98
N GLU A 124 10.81 28.91 -7.37
CA GLU A 124 12.01 29.03 -8.21
C GLU A 124 11.66 29.59 -9.60
N GLU A 125 10.55 29.14 -10.20
CA GLU A 125 10.04 29.66 -11.47
C GLU A 125 9.63 31.13 -11.36
N VAL A 126 8.89 31.51 -10.32
CA VAL A 126 8.50 32.91 -10.07
C VAL A 126 9.73 33.80 -9.88
N ALA A 127 10.70 33.36 -9.07
CA ALA A 127 11.95 34.09 -8.86
C ALA A 127 12.76 34.25 -10.15
N SER A 128 12.86 33.18 -10.95
CA SER A 128 13.52 33.21 -12.26
C SER A 128 12.82 34.17 -13.24
N LEU A 129 11.49 34.17 -13.29
CA LEU A 129 10.73 35.09 -14.15
C LEU A 129 10.92 36.55 -13.71
N ALA A 130 10.92 36.83 -12.41
CA ALA A 130 11.18 38.16 -11.88
C ALA A 130 12.59 38.66 -12.24
N ALA A 131 13.62 37.82 -12.07
CA ALA A 131 14.99 38.15 -12.44
C ALA A 131 15.14 38.45 -13.94
N ARG A 132 14.48 37.66 -14.81
CA ARG A 132 14.48 37.91 -16.26
C ARG A 132 13.80 39.23 -16.62
N ARG A 133 12.68 39.58 -15.98
CA ARG A 133 11.99 40.86 -16.21
C ARG A 133 12.87 42.04 -15.81
N LEU A 134 13.45 42.00 -14.60
CA LEU A 134 14.33 43.05 -14.11
C LEU A 134 15.53 43.27 -15.04
N ALA A 135 16.19 42.19 -15.46
CA ALA A 135 17.32 42.27 -16.39
C ALA A 135 16.95 42.90 -17.75
N MET A 136 15.75 42.59 -18.27
CA MET A 136 15.26 43.18 -19.53
C MET A 136 14.92 44.67 -19.39
N GLU A 137 14.45 45.12 -18.23
CA GLU A 137 14.19 46.53 -17.96
C GLU A 137 15.50 47.32 -17.87
N THR A 138 16.52 46.80 -17.18
CA THR A 138 17.83 47.47 -17.05
C THR A 138 18.63 47.58 -18.35
N LEU A 139 18.28 46.79 -19.37
CA LEU A 139 18.91 46.87 -20.70
C LEU A 139 18.26 47.92 -21.62
N ARG A 140 17.12 48.49 -21.21
CA ARG A 140 16.38 49.50 -21.98
C ARG A 140 16.67 50.93 -21.53
N GLU A 141 17.42 51.10 -20.44
CA GLU A 141 17.98 52.38 -19.96
C GLU A 141 19.42 52.57 -20.48
#